data_AF-A0A4Y2XBM5-F1
#
_entry.id   AF-A0A4Y2XBM5-F1
#
_cell.length_a   1.000
_cell.length_b   1.000
_cell.length_c   1.000
_cell.angle_alpha   90.00
_cell.angle_beta   90.00
_cell.angle_gamma   90.00
#
_symmetry.space_group_name_H-M   'P 1'
#
loop_
_entity.id
_entity.type
_entity.pdbx_description
1 polymer ?
#
loop_
_entity_poly.entity_id
_entity_poly.type
_entity_poly.pdbx_seq_one_letter_code
_entity_poly.pdbx_strand_id
1 'polypeptide(L)'
;MWSDSESALRAISSFKSSNPLIQETQQALLQNPSMQLNWIKVHVGFLGNEAPDNLAKPATKEGTHLHLQAPKCHLKKMLMNLSLNKWQQDWDSGDTGEQSLIYSLKSL
;
A
#
# COMPACT_ATOMS: atom_id res chain seq x y z
N MET A 1 6.11 22.37 4.47
CA MET A 1 6.36 21.18 3.64
C MET A 1 5.02 20.65 3.15
N TRP A 2 4.96 20.18 1.90
CA TRP A 2 3.72 19.71 1.26
C TRP A 2 3.81 18.21 0.97
N SER A 3 2.77 17.44 1.29
CA SER A 3 2.67 16.01 0.96
C SER A 3 1.34 15.71 0.29
N ASP A 4 1.36 14.81 -0.68
CA ASP A 4 0.18 14.33 -1.39
C ASP A 4 -0.42 13.06 -0.79
N SER A 5 0.34 12.37 0.04
CA SER A 5 -0.07 11.17 0.75
C SER A 5 -0.87 11.52 2.00
N GLU A 6 -2.20 11.55 1.86
CA GLU A 6 -3.11 11.74 2.98
C GLU A 6 -2.89 10.69 4.10
N SER A 7 -2.59 9.44 3.71
CA SER A 7 -2.32 8.36 4.66
C SER A 7 -1.04 8.60 5.48
N ALA A 8 0.02 9.13 4.86
CA ALA A 8 1.25 9.48 5.57
C ALA A 8 1.03 10.65 6.53
N LEU A 9 0.32 11.70 6.10
CA LEU A 9 -0.03 12.83 6.96
C LEU A 9 -0.86 12.39 8.16
N ARG A 10 -1.86 11.52 7.94
CA ARG A 10 -2.66 10.93 9.01
C ARG A 10 -1.80 10.11 9.97
N ALA A 11 -0.89 9.28 9.46
CA ALA A 11 0.01 8.48 10.28
C ALA A 11 0.89 9.36 11.18
N ILE A 12 1.49 10.41 10.62
CA ILE A 12 2.33 11.38 11.37
C ILE A 12 1.49 12.17 12.38
N SER A 13 0.25 12.55 12.06
CA SER A 13 -0.65 13.23 13.00
C SER A 13 -1.16 12.30 14.11
N SER A 14 -1.18 10.99 13.86
CA SER A 14 -1.58 10.00 14.83
C SER A 14 -0.40 9.66 15.73
N PHE A 15 -0.41 10.13 16.98
CA PHE A 15 0.56 9.76 18.02
C PHE A 15 0.47 8.28 18.47
N LYS A 16 -0.16 7.41 17.67
CA LYS A 16 -0.44 6.00 17.99
C LYS A 16 0.36 5.00 17.14
N SER A 17 1.21 5.46 16.24
CA SER A 17 1.99 4.56 15.38
C SER A 17 3.20 3.97 16.12
N SER A 18 3.32 2.64 16.12
CA SER A 18 4.54 1.93 16.55
C SER A 18 5.66 1.91 15.50
N ASN A 19 5.47 2.58 14.36
CA ASN A 19 6.47 2.61 13.29
C ASN A 19 7.59 3.59 13.66
N PRO A 20 8.86 3.14 13.74
CA PRO A 20 9.99 3.97 14.15
C PRO A 20 10.20 5.18 13.22
N LEU A 21 9.93 5.04 11.91
CA LEU A 21 10.07 6.15 10.95
C LEU A 21 9.07 7.27 11.23
N ILE A 22 7.85 6.93 11.65
CA ILE A 22 6.84 7.94 11.99
C ILE A 22 7.22 8.66 13.29
N GLN A 23 7.77 7.93 14.26
CA GLN A 23 8.23 8.51 15.53
C GLN A 23 9.41 9.46 15.34
N GLU A 24 10.41 9.06 14.54
CA GLU A 24 11.53 9.93 14.17
C GLU A 24 11.05 11.20 13.47
N THR A 25 10.10 11.06 12.53
CA THR A 25 9.50 12.20 11.82
C THR A 25 8.75 13.13 12.77
N GLN A 26 7.98 12.58 13.72
CA GLN A 26 7.29 13.36 14.76
C GLN A 26 8.28 14.10 15.65
N GLN A 27 9.38 13.45 16.07
CA GLN A 27 10.42 14.08 16.88
C GLN A 27 11.12 15.22 16.12
N ALA A 28 11.43 15.04 14.84
CA ALA A 28 12.01 16.08 14.00
C ALA A 28 11.08 17.28 13.82
N LEU A 29 9.76 17.05 13.73
CA LEU A 29 8.74 18.11 13.70
C LEU A 29 8.67 18.88 15.02
N LEU A 30 8.72 18.18 16.16
CA LEU A 30 8.73 18.83 17.49
C LEU A 30 9.95 19.71 17.71
N GLN A 31 11.10 19.35 17.15
CA GLN A 31 12.33 20.15 17.21
C GLN A 31 12.29 21.40 16.30
N ASN A 32 11.33 21.47 15.37
CA ASN A 32 11.19 22.57 14.41
C ASN A 32 9.74 23.10 14.39
N PRO A 33 9.32 23.85 15.42
CA PRO A 33 7.93 24.29 15.56
C PRO A 33 7.46 25.27 14.45
N SER A 34 8.39 25.85 13.69
CA SER A 34 8.08 26.67 12.51
C SER A 34 7.73 25.84 11.27
N MET A 35 8.01 24.54 11.27
CA MET A 35 7.77 23.65 10.14
C MET A 35 6.31 23.18 10.12
N GLN A 36 5.54 23.70 9.16
CA GLN A 36 4.16 23.28 8.94
C GLN A 36 4.08 22.14 7.92
N LEU A 37 3.27 21.13 8.22
CA LEU A 37 2.96 20.00 7.34
C LEU A 37 1.60 20.27 6.69
N ASN A 38 1.58 20.48 5.37
CA ASN A 38 0.38 20.80 4.61
C ASN A 38 0.06 19.67 3.63
N TRP A 39 -1.23 19.39 3.46
CA TRP A 39 -1.70 18.47 2.44
C TRP A 39 -1.86 19.19 1.10
N ILE A 40 -1.35 18.60 0.03
CA ILE A 40 -1.60 19.04 -1.34
C ILE A 40 -2.21 17.90 -2.14
N LYS A 41 -3.35 18.14 -2.77
CA LYS A 41 -3.96 17.16 -3.65
C LYS A 41 -3.19 17.10 -4.97
N VAL A 42 -2.28 16.13 -5.13
CA VAL A 42 -1.68 15.83 -6.44
C VAL A 42 -2.76 15.18 -7.31
N HIS A 43 -2.99 15.79 -8.48
CA HIS A 43 -3.97 15.50 -9.57
C HIS A 43 -4.90 16.67 -9.92
N VAL A 44 -4.70 17.87 -9.35
CA VAL A 44 -5.34 19.11 -9.82
C VAL A 44 -4.27 20.12 -10.23
N GLY A 45 -3.54 19.81 -11.31
CA GLY A 45 -2.80 20.78 -12.13
C GLY A 45 -1.96 21.86 -11.41
N PHE A 46 -1.25 21.54 -10.33
CA PHE A 46 -0.39 22.51 -9.64
C PHE A 46 1.08 22.28 -10.01
N LEU A 47 1.66 23.25 -10.73
CA LEU A 47 3.04 23.27 -11.24
C LEU A 47 4.14 23.08 -10.17
N GLY A 48 3.82 23.26 -8.89
CA GLY A 48 4.80 23.27 -7.79
C GLY A 48 5.37 21.90 -7.40
N ASN A 49 4.74 20.79 -7.82
CA ASN A 49 5.17 19.44 -7.47
C ASN A 49 5.86 18.71 -8.63
N GLU A 50 6.03 19.39 -9.77
CA GLU A 50 6.60 18.78 -10.98
C GLU A 50 8.10 18.55 -10.87
N ALA A 51 8.85 19.32 -10.09
CA ALA A 51 10.31 19.18 -10.05
C ALA A 51 10.80 17.84 -9.48
N PRO A 52 10.32 17.35 -8.31
CA PRO A 52 10.70 16.04 -7.80
C PRO A 52 10.15 14.90 -8.66
N ASP A 53 8.91 15.01 -9.15
CA ASP A 53 8.28 14.00 -10.00
C ASP A 53 8.97 13.89 -11.37
N ASN A 54 9.39 15.00 -11.96
CA ASN A 54 10.14 15.01 -13.22
C ASN A 54 11.57 14.52 -13.06
N LEU A 55 12.14 14.53 -11.84
CA LEU A 55 13.43 13.91 -11.53
C LEU A 55 13.30 12.41 -11.21
N ALA A 56 12.20 11.99 -10.56
CA ALA A 56 11.93 10.58 -10.27
C ALA A 56 11.47 9.80 -11.51
N LYS A 57 10.77 10.45 -12.46
CA LYS A 57 10.34 9.86 -13.73
C LYS A 57 11.49 9.27 -14.57
N PRO A 58 12.62 9.97 -14.82
CA PRO A 58 13.78 9.40 -15.52
C PRO A 58 14.58 8.42 -14.67
N ALA A 59 14.71 8.64 -13.35
CA ALA A 59 15.40 7.69 -12.46
C ALA A 59 14.69 6.31 -12.39
N THR A 60 13.38 6.27 -12.60
CA THR A 60 12.61 5.01 -12.70
C THR A 60 12.69 4.38 -14.11
N LYS A 61 13.11 5.15 -15.13
CA LYS A 61 13.32 4.67 -16.51
C LYS A 61 14.71 4.07 -16.74
N GLU A 62 15.66 4.30 -15.84
CA GLU A 62 16.95 3.58 -15.80
C GLU A 62 16.83 2.17 -15.19
N GLY A 63 15.63 1.74 -14.80
CA GLY A 63 15.35 0.31 -14.62
C GLY A 63 15.12 -0.34 -15.98
N THR A 64 15.81 -1.45 -16.24
CA THR A 64 15.66 -2.30 -17.44
C THR A 64 14.23 -2.26 -17.96
N HIS A 65 14.03 -1.73 -19.17
CA HIS A 65 12.73 -1.71 -19.83
C HIS A 65 12.37 -3.15 -20.19
N LEU A 66 11.89 -3.91 -19.20
CA LEU A 66 11.40 -5.26 -19.39
C LEU A 66 10.18 -5.14 -20.31
N HIS A 67 10.38 -5.42 -21.59
CA HIS A 67 9.32 -5.53 -22.57
C HIS A 67 8.45 -6.71 -22.17
N LEU A 68 7.51 -6.47 -21.26
CA LEU A 68 6.51 -7.44 -20.86
C LEU A 68 5.56 -7.58 -22.05
N GLN A 69 5.69 -8.71 -22.75
CA GLN A 69 4.88 -9.08 -23.91
C GLN A 69 3.37 -9.08 -23.60
N ALA A 70 3.02 -9.24 -22.31
CA ALA A 70 1.66 -9.07 -21.82
C ALA A 70 1.43 -7.63 -21.31
N PRO A 71 0.37 -6.94 -21.76
CA PRO A 71 -0.02 -5.65 -21.20
C PRO A 71 -0.15 -5.70 -19.68
N LYS A 72 0.27 -4.64 -18.99
CA LYS A 72 0.23 -4.55 -17.51
C LYS A 72 -1.15 -4.88 -16.92
N CYS A 73 -2.23 -4.55 -17.64
CA CYS A 73 -3.60 -4.88 -17.23
C CYS A 73 -3.88 -6.39 -17.23
N HIS A 74 -3.27 -7.14 -18.16
CA HIS A 74 -3.39 -8.59 -18.24
C HIS A 74 -2.69 -9.27 -17.07
N LEU A 75 -1.45 -8.87 -16.77
CA LEU A 75 -0.69 -9.37 -15.62
C LEU A 75 -1.39 -9.05 -14.30
N LYS A 76 -1.93 -7.84 -14.15
CA LYS A 76 -2.69 -7.43 -12.96
C LYS A 76 -3.93 -8.30 -12.77
N LYS A 77 -4.69 -8.57 -13.84
CA LYS A 77 -5.87 -9.47 -13.80
C LYS A 77 -5.46 -10.90 -13.43
N MET A 78 -4.38 -11.40 -14.01
CA MET A 78 -3.89 -12.76 -13.72
C MET A 78 -3.49 -12.91 -12.26
N LEU A 79 -2.70 -11.96 -11.72
CA LEU A 79 -2.31 -11.96 -10.31
C LEU A 79 -3.52 -11.89 -9.37
N MET A 80 -4.50 -11.03 -9.68
CA MET A 80 -5.73 -10.93 -8.89
C MET A 80 -6.51 -12.25 -8.88
N ASN A 81 -6.64 -12.90 -10.04
CA ASN A 81 -7.33 -14.19 -10.13
C ASN A 81 -6.58 -15.29 -9.36
N LEU A 82 -5.24 -15.31 -9.41
CA LEU A 82 -4.44 -16.26 -8.64
C LEU A 82 -4.59 -16.03 -7.14
N SER A 83 -4.58 -14.78 -6.67
CA SER A 83 -4.81 -14.44 -5.27
C SER A 83 -6.21 -14.84 -4.80
N LEU A 84 -7.24 -14.58 -5.62
CA LEU A 84 -8.62 -14.97 -5.31
C LEU A 84 -8.78 -16.49 -5.26
N ASN A 85 -8.21 -17.22 -6.23
CA ASN A 85 -8.25 -18.67 -6.24
C ASN A 85 -7.53 -19.28 -5.03
N LYS A 86 -6.38 -18.72 -4.63
CA LYS A 86 -5.67 -19.18 -3.44
C LYS A 86 -6.48 -18.90 -2.17
N TRP A 87 -7.05 -17.70 -2.03
CA TRP A 87 -7.92 -17.37 -0.91
C TRP A 87 -9.12 -18.33 -0.82
N GLN A 88 -9.75 -18.63 -1.96
CA GLN A 88 -10.88 -19.56 -2.02
C GLN A 88 -10.45 -20.99 -1.64
N GLN A 89 -9.30 -21.46 -2.13
CA GLN A 89 -8.76 -22.76 -1.74
C GLN A 89 -8.44 -22.84 -0.24
N ASP A 90 -7.84 -21.79 0.32
CA ASP A 90 -7.53 -21.74 1.74
C ASP A 90 -8.84 -21.75 2.56
N TRP A 91 -9.87 -21.03 2.12
CA TRP A 91 -11.22 -21.06 2.71
C TRP A 91 -11.87 -22.46 2.64
N ASP A 92 -11.90 -23.05 1.46
CA ASP A 92 -12.50 -24.37 1.22
C ASP A 92 -11.74 -25.49 1.96
N SER A 93 -10.42 -25.34 2.11
CA SER A 93 -9.59 -26.26 2.90
C SER A 93 -9.79 -26.12 4.41
N GLY A 94 -10.18 -24.94 4.89
CA GLY A 94 -10.52 -24.68 6.29
C GLY A 94 -11.83 -25.36 6.72
N ASP A 95 -12.78 -25.53 5.79
CA ASP A 95 -14.08 -26.19 6.04
C ASP A 95 -13.96 -27.72 6.17
N THR A 96 -12.82 -28.30 5.75
CA THR A 96 -12.56 -29.74 5.92
C THR A 96 -12.40 -30.14 7.39
N GLY A 97 -12.00 -29.20 8.26
CA GLY A 97 -11.90 -29.41 9.71
C GLY A 97 -13.25 -29.46 10.42
N GLU A 98 -14.24 -28.69 9.96
CA GLU A 98 -15.57 -28.65 10.58
C GLU A 98 -16.49 -29.76 10.08
N GLN A 99 -16.39 -30.15 8.80
CA GLN A 99 -17.20 -31.27 8.29
C GLN A 99 -16.85 -32.61 8.96
N SER A 100 -15.56 -32.87 9.26
CA SER A 100 -15.12 -34.09 9.96
C SER A 100 -15.70 -34.21 11.38
N LEU A 101 -15.86 -33.07 12.07
CA LEU A 101 -16.48 -33.02 13.40
C LEU A 101 -18.01 -33.19 13.34
N ILE A 102 -18.67 -32.65 12.30
CA ILE A 102 -20.13 -32.75 12.14
C ILE A 102 -20.56 -34.19 11.79
N TYR A 103 -19.79 -34.94 10.98
CA TYR A 103 -20.10 -36.35 10.70
C TYR A 103 -19.89 -37.26 11.93
N SER A 104 -18.92 -36.93 12.81
CA SER A 104 -18.64 -37.74 14.01
C SER A 104 -19.64 -37.53 15.15
N LEU A 105 -20.27 -36.35 15.24
CA LEU A 105 -21.26 -36.05 16.30
C LEU A 105 -22.70 -36.48 15.96
N LYS A 106 -22.99 -36.89 14.71
CA LYS A 106 -24.31 -37.42 14.32
C LYS A 106 -24.41 -38.95 14.35
N SER A 107 -23.33 -39.66 14.68
CA SER A 107 -23.27 -41.13 14.74
C SER A 107 -23.14 -41.68 16.18
N LEU A 108 -23.47 -40.88 17.19
CA LEU A 108 -23.62 -41.31 18.59
C LEU A 108 -25.08 -41.14 19.04
#